data_AF-A0A8C1UCX7-F1
#
_entry.id   AF-A0A8C1UCX7-F1
#
_cell.length_a   1.000
_cell.length_b   1.000
_cell.length_c   1.000
_cell.angle_alpha   90.00
_cell.angle_beta   90.00
_cell.angle_gamma   90.00
#
_symmetry.space_group_name_H-M   'P 1'
#
loop_
_entity.id
_entity.type
_entity.pdbx_description
1 polymer ?
#
loop_
_entity_poly.entity_id
_entity_poly.type
_entity_poly.pdbx_seq_one_letter_code
_entity_poly.pdbx_strand_id
1 'polypeptide(L)'
;MRSHRTVHNDTAMHLNCLLFIFSFIRLSVRQISVQRGQSVVIPCLYNQKYASSYKYLSAGYVWLLSDYVDFSDQRCHHKTVFVSDDTEGHIFTVRMDDVQESGSYWCAIHIPSAFDKRAGFFLDVTADSPRLHVTSQTVMGSENGSVTITCYHQGVQYGVKWCKFGGQCITGASGTLDGASVEIRHGLRNMTVSMSRLKKKNTGWYWCSTEDLQMPVHITVSQKKSRSAEGQQSPVTTATGQSSPRKRHIVARWCQNKSLLSSYDNCEENVIIYKLCGLLLCFLFGYDFD
;
A
#
# COMPACT_ATOMS: atom_id res chain seq x y z
N MET A 1 25.68 16.49 -61.25
CA MET A 1 25.47 17.37 -60.09
C MET A 1 24.47 16.71 -59.16
N ARG A 2 24.91 16.27 -57.98
CA ARG A 2 24.13 15.47 -57.01
C ARG A 2 23.14 16.38 -56.26
N SER A 3 21.90 15.92 -56.21
CA SER A 3 20.80 16.52 -55.44
C SER A 3 21.07 16.43 -53.94
N HIS A 4 21.02 17.58 -53.26
CA HIS A 4 21.04 17.70 -51.81
C HIS A 4 19.71 17.17 -51.25
N ARG A 5 19.73 16.01 -50.59
CA ARG A 5 18.69 15.64 -49.62
C ARG A 5 19.07 16.24 -48.27
N THR A 6 18.29 17.20 -47.82
CA THR A 6 18.23 17.67 -46.44
C THR A 6 17.76 16.53 -45.55
N VAL A 7 18.64 16.05 -44.67
CA VAL A 7 18.28 15.18 -43.55
C VAL A 7 17.66 16.08 -42.49
N HIS A 8 16.33 16.06 -42.38
CA HIS A 8 15.64 16.67 -41.25
C HIS A 8 15.91 15.79 -40.02
N ASN A 9 16.63 16.34 -39.04
CA ASN A 9 16.90 15.71 -37.75
C ASN A 9 15.61 15.58 -36.93
N ASP A 10 15.01 14.39 -36.93
CA ASP A 10 13.97 13.97 -35.98
C ASP A 10 14.59 13.72 -34.58
N THR A 11 15.02 14.80 -33.92
CA THR A 11 15.52 14.76 -32.53
C THR A 11 14.49 15.26 -31.51
N ALA A 12 13.30 15.66 -31.95
CA ALA A 12 12.25 16.21 -31.08
C ALA A 12 11.36 15.15 -30.40
N MET A 13 11.51 13.86 -30.73
CA MET A 13 10.64 12.78 -30.23
C MET A 13 11.25 11.95 -29.09
N HIS A 14 12.53 12.16 -28.75
CA HIS A 14 13.20 11.47 -27.64
C HIS A 14 13.20 12.25 -26.32
N LEU A 15 13.04 13.59 -26.36
CA LEU A 15 13.18 14.44 -25.17
C LEU A 15 11.94 14.46 -24.27
N ASN A 16 10.75 14.24 -24.81
CA ASN A 16 9.50 14.10 -24.04
C ASN A 16 9.31 12.70 -23.42
N CYS A 17 10.06 11.69 -23.89
CA CYS A 17 10.03 10.33 -23.33
C CYS A 17 10.95 10.23 -22.09
N LEU A 18 12.06 10.99 -22.08
CA LEU A 18 12.94 11.13 -20.92
C LEU A 18 12.38 12.05 -19.83
N LEU A 19 11.37 12.88 -20.16
CA LEU A 19 10.61 13.71 -19.22
C LEU A 19 9.42 12.98 -18.55
N PHE A 20 9.13 11.72 -18.94
CA PHE A 20 8.54 10.74 -18.03
C PHE A 20 9.62 10.24 -17.03
N ILE A 21 10.32 11.20 -16.43
CA ILE A 21 11.11 11.04 -15.22
C ILE A 21 10.21 10.26 -14.27
N PHE A 22 10.69 9.10 -13.81
CA PHE A 22 10.12 8.31 -12.72
C PHE A 22 9.23 9.18 -11.85
N SER A 23 7.92 9.17 -12.13
CA SER A 23 7.00 9.82 -11.22
C SER A 23 7.26 9.15 -9.89
N PHE A 24 7.75 9.90 -8.89
CA PHE A 24 8.02 9.40 -7.56
C PHE A 24 6.70 9.04 -6.84
N ILE A 25 5.75 8.43 -7.56
CA ILE A 25 4.56 7.80 -7.02
C ILE A 25 5.06 6.72 -6.08
N ARG A 26 5.00 7.04 -4.79
CA ARG A 26 5.29 6.10 -3.71
C ARG A 26 4.16 5.07 -3.73
N LEU A 27 4.48 3.88 -4.21
CA LEU A 27 3.59 2.73 -4.25
C LEU A 27 3.39 2.13 -2.84
N SER A 28 4.36 2.30 -1.93
CA SER A 28 4.23 1.97 -0.51
C SER A 28 5.25 2.76 0.32
N VAL A 29 5.26 2.55 1.63
CA VAL A 29 6.37 2.96 2.51
C VAL A 29 7.63 2.13 2.22
N ARG A 30 8.80 2.63 2.61
CA ARG A 30 10.10 1.96 2.47
C ARG A 30 10.54 1.32 3.78
N GLN A 31 10.35 2.04 4.88
CA GLN A 31 10.69 1.56 6.20
C GLN A 31 9.69 2.07 7.23
N ILE A 32 9.26 1.17 8.10
CA ILE A 32 8.35 1.48 9.19
C ILE A 32 8.88 0.85 10.47
N SER A 33 8.72 1.58 11.58
CA SER A 33 9.09 1.09 12.90
C SER A 33 7.83 0.78 13.69
N VAL A 34 7.83 -0.35 14.39
CA VAL A 34 6.73 -0.81 15.21
C VAL A 34 7.28 -1.42 16.49
N GLN A 35 6.49 -1.38 17.57
CA GLN A 35 6.87 -2.01 18.83
C GLN A 35 6.46 -3.47 18.80
N ARG A 36 7.28 -4.35 19.38
CA ARG A 36 6.99 -5.78 19.50
C ARG A 36 5.61 -6.01 20.14
N GLY A 37 4.82 -6.89 19.54
CA GLY A 37 3.47 -7.24 19.94
C GLY A 37 2.40 -6.20 19.60
N GLN A 38 2.74 -5.12 18.89
CA GLN A 38 1.76 -4.15 18.38
C GLN A 38 1.31 -4.49 16.96
N SER A 39 0.26 -3.81 16.51
CA SER A 39 -0.27 -3.91 15.15
C SER A 39 0.16 -2.74 14.29
N VAL A 40 0.23 -2.97 12.98
CA VAL A 40 0.48 -1.92 11.99
C VAL A 40 -0.30 -2.16 10.70
N VAL A 41 -0.71 -1.09 10.04
CA VAL A 41 -1.39 -1.12 8.73
C VAL A 41 -0.51 -0.43 7.70
N ILE A 42 -0.20 -1.14 6.63
CA ILE A 42 0.65 -0.71 5.52
C ILE A 42 -0.20 -0.55 4.26
N PRO A 43 -0.42 0.67 3.77
CA PRO A 43 -1.10 0.88 2.51
C PRO A 43 -0.14 0.75 1.31
N CYS A 44 -0.66 0.19 0.23
CA CYS A 44 0.06 -0.16 -0.99
C CYS A 44 -0.75 0.29 -2.21
N LEU A 45 -0.38 1.46 -2.73
CA LEU A 45 -1.01 2.11 -3.86
C LEU A 45 -0.65 1.38 -5.17
N TYR A 46 -1.62 1.28 -6.05
CA TYR A 46 -1.44 0.70 -7.37
C TYR A 46 -2.14 1.50 -8.46
N ASN A 47 -1.77 1.24 -9.71
CA ASN A 47 -2.41 1.86 -10.87
C ASN A 47 -3.80 1.23 -11.11
N GLN A 48 -4.81 2.05 -11.41
CA GLN A 48 -6.19 1.61 -11.67
C GLN A 48 -6.33 0.41 -12.62
N LYS A 49 -5.42 0.23 -13.58
CA LYS A 49 -5.43 -0.92 -14.50
C LYS A 49 -5.29 -2.29 -13.81
N TYR A 50 -4.83 -2.29 -12.56
CA TYR A 50 -4.67 -3.46 -11.71
C TYR A 50 -5.80 -3.65 -10.70
N ALA A 51 -6.91 -2.91 -10.81
CA ALA A 51 -8.04 -3.04 -9.88
C ALA A 51 -8.59 -4.47 -9.81
N SER A 52 -8.63 -5.19 -10.93
CA SER A 52 -9.09 -6.60 -10.98
C SER A 52 -8.00 -7.64 -10.70
N SER A 53 -6.75 -7.22 -10.49
CA SER A 53 -5.63 -8.13 -10.20
C SER A 53 -5.59 -8.51 -8.73
N TYR A 54 -5.20 -9.74 -8.40
CA TYR A 54 -5.04 -10.15 -7.00
C TYR A 54 -3.87 -9.41 -6.34
N LYS A 55 -4.09 -8.95 -5.10
CA LYS A 55 -3.07 -8.29 -4.28
C LYS A 55 -2.61 -9.25 -3.20
N TYR A 56 -1.34 -9.18 -2.84
CA TYR A 56 -0.80 -10.05 -1.80
C TYR A 56 0.40 -9.44 -1.10
N LEU A 57 0.68 -9.94 0.10
CA LEU A 57 1.92 -9.69 0.81
C LEU A 57 2.86 -10.87 0.63
N SER A 58 4.15 -10.57 0.46
CA SER A 58 5.20 -11.58 0.51
C SER A 58 6.32 -11.19 1.47
N ALA A 59 6.92 -12.15 2.17
CA ALA A 59 7.98 -11.96 3.16
C ALA A 59 9.31 -12.56 2.69
N GLY A 60 10.39 -11.80 2.79
CA GLY A 60 11.74 -12.24 2.46
C GLY A 60 12.57 -11.11 1.84
N TYR A 61 13.87 -11.11 2.11
CA TYR A 61 14.79 -10.08 1.60
C TYR A 61 14.95 -10.13 0.08
N VAL A 62 15.06 -11.32 -0.49
CA VAL A 62 15.19 -11.52 -1.94
C VAL A 62 13.83 -11.85 -2.52
N TRP A 63 13.30 -11.02 -3.42
CA TRP A 63 11.96 -11.22 -4.02
C TRP A 63 11.72 -12.63 -4.57
N LEU A 64 12.67 -13.19 -5.34
CA LEU A 64 12.51 -14.51 -5.95
C LEU A 64 12.45 -15.65 -4.92
N LEU A 65 12.98 -15.41 -3.71
CA LEU A 65 13.02 -16.37 -2.61
C LEU A 65 12.05 -16.01 -1.48
N SER A 66 11.22 -14.98 -1.69
CA SER A 66 10.26 -14.56 -0.67
C SER A 66 9.04 -15.47 -0.67
N ASP A 67 8.48 -15.70 0.50
CA ASP A 67 7.32 -16.56 0.71
C ASP A 67 6.04 -15.72 0.61
N TYR A 68 4.99 -16.29 0.04
CA TYR A 68 3.66 -15.68 0.10
C TYR A 68 3.16 -15.69 1.55
N VAL A 69 2.53 -14.60 1.98
CA VAL A 69 2.00 -14.46 3.35
C VAL A 69 0.48 -14.47 3.35
N ASP A 70 -0.15 -13.57 2.60
CA ASP A 70 -1.61 -13.44 2.60
C ASP A 70 -2.07 -12.77 1.29
N PHE A 71 -3.31 -13.04 0.89
CA PHE A 71 -3.88 -12.57 -0.38
C PHE A 71 -5.23 -11.88 -0.17
N SER A 72 -5.51 -10.88 -1.02
CA SER A 72 -6.75 -10.10 -0.96
C SER A 72 -8.01 -10.90 -1.30
N ASP A 73 -7.88 -12.04 -1.99
CA ASP A 73 -8.99 -12.89 -2.42
C ASP A 73 -9.16 -14.15 -1.57
N GLN A 74 -8.54 -14.18 -0.40
CA GLN A 74 -8.79 -15.21 0.61
C GLN A 74 -8.29 -16.62 0.25
N ARG A 75 -7.48 -16.76 -0.82
CA ARG A 75 -6.91 -18.07 -1.22
C ARG A 75 -5.88 -18.63 -0.24
N CYS A 76 -5.26 -17.76 0.55
CA CYS A 76 -4.37 -18.12 1.65
C CYS A 76 -4.59 -17.14 2.77
N HIS A 77 -4.65 -17.64 4.00
CA HIS A 77 -4.83 -16.81 5.19
C HIS A 77 -3.77 -17.09 6.24
N HIS A 78 -3.02 -16.04 6.55
CA HIS A 78 -2.15 -15.99 7.71
C HIS A 78 -2.96 -15.58 8.95
N LYS A 79 -2.63 -16.15 10.10
CA LYS A 79 -3.39 -15.91 11.36
C LYS A 79 -3.41 -14.46 11.81
N THR A 80 -2.32 -13.74 11.56
CA THR A 80 -2.11 -12.38 12.07
C THR A 80 -1.86 -11.35 10.98
N VAL A 81 -1.93 -11.73 9.70
CA VAL A 81 -1.69 -10.81 8.58
C VAL A 81 -2.89 -10.86 7.65
N PHE A 82 -3.41 -9.68 7.32
CA PHE A 82 -4.63 -9.51 6.54
C PHE A 82 -4.41 -8.50 5.41
N VAL A 83 -4.69 -8.91 4.18
CA VAL A 83 -4.65 -8.10 2.97
C VAL A 83 -6.07 -7.75 2.56
N SER A 84 -6.37 -6.46 2.47
CA SER A 84 -7.67 -5.95 2.06
C SER A 84 -7.51 -4.95 0.91
N ASP A 85 -8.21 -5.16 -0.20
CA ASP A 85 -8.11 -4.32 -1.40
C ASP A 85 -9.27 -3.32 -1.47
N ASP A 86 -8.96 -2.02 -1.49
CA ASP A 86 -9.89 -0.95 -1.87
C ASP A 86 -9.70 -0.64 -3.36
N THR A 87 -10.56 -1.29 -4.17
CA THR A 87 -10.52 -1.18 -5.64
C THR A 87 -10.88 0.21 -6.15
N GLU A 88 -11.69 0.97 -5.41
CA GLU A 88 -12.09 2.34 -5.79
C GLU A 88 -10.96 3.33 -5.49
N GLY A 89 -10.33 3.20 -4.32
CA GLY A 89 -9.16 4.00 -3.93
C GLY A 89 -7.86 3.59 -4.61
N HIS A 90 -7.86 2.47 -5.34
CA HIS A 90 -6.69 1.86 -5.98
C HIS A 90 -5.53 1.62 -5.00
N ILE A 91 -5.88 1.19 -3.79
CA ILE A 91 -4.94 0.98 -2.71
C ILE A 91 -5.35 -0.26 -1.92
N PHE A 92 -4.44 -1.19 -1.73
CA PHE A 92 -4.68 -2.29 -0.79
C PHE A 92 -3.92 -2.04 0.49
N THR A 93 -4.42 -2.61 1.58
CA THR A 93 -3.86 -2.46 2.91
C THR A 93 -3.43 -3.81 3.44
N VAL A 94 -2.31 -3.81 4.13
CA VAL A 94 -1.76 -4.98 4.81
C VAL A 94 -1.78 -4.67 6.30
N ARG A 95 -2.71 -5.29 7.02
CA ARG A 95 -2.75 -5.23 8.48
C ARG A 95 -1.93 -6.38 9.03
N MET A 96 -0.94 -6.07 9.84
CA MET A 96 -0.08 -7.05 10.52
C MET A 96 -0.30 -6.87 12.03
N ASP A 97 -0.86 -7.89 12.67
CA ASP A 97 -1.16 -7.92 14.09
C ASP A 97 -0.09 -8.69 14.87
N ASP A 98 0.12 -8.29 16.12
CA ASP A 98 1.05 -8.93 17.07
C ASP A 98 2.45 -9.19 16.47
N VAL A 99 3.07 -8.14 15.92
CA VAL A 99 4.34 -8.27 15.20
C VAL A 99 5.50 -8.60 16.14
N GLN A 100 6.23 -9.69 15.87
CA GLN A 100 7.28 -10.18 16.78
C GLN A 100 8.70 -9.84 16.32
N GLU A 101 8.93 -9.87 15.01
CA GLU A 101 10.27 -9.84 14.41
C GLU A 101 10.34 -8.89 13.22
N SER A 102 11.51 -8.27 13.05
CA SER A 102 11.81 -7.41 11.90
C SER A 102 11.94 -8.24 10.63
N GLY A 103 11.59 -7.67 9.48
CA GLY A 103 11.63 -8.38 8.23
C GLY A 103 11.46 -7.51 6.99
N SER A 104 11.89 -8.05 5.85
CA SER A 104 11.62 -7.47 4.55
C SER A 104 10.35 -8.05 3.96
N TYR A 105 9.52 -7.18 3.42
CA TYR A 105 8.23 -7.54 2.85
C TYR A 105 8.03 -6.87 1.50
N TRP A 106 7.11 -7.42 0.72
CA TRP A 106 6.74 -6.95 -0.60
C TRP A 106 5.22 -6.88 -0.71
N CYS A 107 4.72 -5.68 -0.90
CA CYS A 107 3.38 -5.49 -1.45
C CYS A 107 3.42 -5.82 -2.93
N ALA A 108 2.61 -6.79 -3.36
CA ALA A 108 2.65 -7.31 -4.71
C ALA A 108 1.28 -7.44 -5.36
N ILE A 109 1.29 -7.41 -6.68
CA ILE A 109 0.12 -7.52 -7.55
C ILE A 109 0.40 -8.63 -8.53
N HIS A 110 -0.44 -9.65 -8.51
CA HIS A 110 -0.33 -10.77 -9.43
C HIS A 110 -0.71 -10.35 -10.85
N ILE A 111 0.20 -10.53 -11.81
CA ILE A 111 -0.05 -10.30 -13.22
C ILE A 111 0.00 -11.65 -13.97
N PRO A 112 -1.14 -12.12 -14.50
CA PRO A 112 -1.15 -13.34 -15.29
C PRO A 112 -0.16 -13.25 -16.46
N SER A 113 0.68 -14.28 -16.61
CA SER A 113 1.63 -14.41 -17.72
C SER A 113 2.68 -13.30 -17.84
N ALA A 114 2.96 -12.56 -16.76
CA ALA A 114 4.02 -11.54 -16.73
C ALA A 114 4.65 -11.42 -15.33
N PHE A 115 5.62 -10.52 -15.20
CA PHE A 115 6.21 -10.20 -13.89
C PHE A 115 5.24 -9.39 -13.02
N ASP A 116 5.01 -9.92 -11.83
CA ASP A 116 4.24 -9.25 -10.77
C ASP A 116 4.82 -7.87 -10.46
N LYS A 117 3.92 -6.89 -10.32
CA LYS A 117 4.30 -5.56 -9.83
C LYS A 117 4.47 -5.63 -8.32
N ARG A 118 5.49 -4.95 -7.80
CA ARG A 118 5.84 -5.03 -6.39
C ARG A 118 6.46 -3.74 -5.88
N ALA A 119 6.28 -3.50 -4.59
CA ALA A 119 6.94 -2.46 -3.80
C ALA A 119 7.41 -3.09 -2.48
N GLY A 120 8.72 -3.01 -2.22
CA GLY A 120 9.32 -3.57 -1.01
C GLY A 120 9.33 -2.57 0.15
N PHE A 121 9.16 -3.08 1.36
CA PHE A 121 9.32 -2.32 2.60
C PHE A 121 10.02 -3.15 3.68
N PHE A 122 10.68 -2.46 4.61
CA PHE A 122 11.28 -3.08 5.79
C PHE A 122 10.45 -2.74 7.04
N LEU A 123 10.06 -3.77 7.77
CA LEU A 123 9.42 -3.67 9.08
C LEU A 123 10.51 -3.79 10.15
N ASP A 124 10.68 -2.72 10.92
CA ASP A 124 11.66 -2.62 12.00
C ASP A 124 10.95 -2.77 13.35
N VAL A 125 11.00 -3.97 13.93
CA VAL A 125 10.41 -4.29 15.22
C VAL A 125 11.37 -3.95 16.35
N THR A 126 10.93 -3.06 17.23
CA THR A 126 11.68 -2.58 18.39
C THR A 126 11.12 -3.19 19.68
N ALA A 127 11.97 -3.47 20.66
CA ALA A 127 11.53 -3.95 21.97
C ALA A 127 10.87 -2.83 22.80
N ASP A 128 11.45 -1.63 22.71
CA ASP A 128 11.00 -0.44 23.42
C ASP A 128 10.06 0.39 22.52
N SER A 129 10.24 1.71 22.49
CA SER A 129 9.40 2.59 21.67
C SER A 129 9.86 2.64 20.20
N PRO A 130 8.93 2.71 19.24
CA PRO A 130 9.28 2.82 17.83
C PRO A 130 9.98 4.15 17.51
N ARG A 131 10.85 4.13 16.50
CA ARG A 131 11.61 5.31 16.07
C ARG A 131 10.73 6.41 15.47
N LEU A 132 9.61 6.04 14.85
CA LEU A 132 8.57 6.93 14.36
C LEU A 132 7.21 6.23 14.54
N HIS A 133 6.27 6.87 15.24
CA HIS A 133 4.94 6.30 15.45
C HIS A 133 3.85 7.36 15.61
N VAL A 134 2.61 6.92 15.49
CA VAL A 134 1.40 7.68 15.84
C VAL A 134 0.60 6.87 16.86
N THR A 135 -0.24 7.53 17.64
CA THR A 135 -1.15 6.85 18.59
C THR A 135 -2.27 6.10 17.89
N SER A 136 -2.68 6.57 16.71
CA SER A 136 -3.68 5.91 15.87
C SER A 136 -3.37 6.14 14.40
N GLN A 137 -3.44 5.08 13.59
CA GLN A 137 -3.37 5.16 12.14
C GLN A 137 -4.70 5.54 11.51
N THR A 138 -5.76 5.76 12.29
CA THR A 138 -7.07 6.17 11.79
C THR A 138 -7.50 7.44 12.49
N VAL A 139 -7.77 8.47 11.70
CA VAL A 139 -8.18 9.80 12.17
C VAL A 139 -9.46 10.21 11.47
N MET A 140 -10.45 10.62 12.24
CA MET A 140 -11.73 11.08 11.70
C MET A 140 -11.80 12.61 11.74
N GLY A 141 -12.25 13.19 10.64
CA GLY A 141 -12.53 14.62 10.51
C GLY A 141 -13.91 14.86 9.90
N SER A 142 -14.32 16.12 9.87
CA SER A 142 -15.57 16.54 9.22
C SER A 142 -15.30 17.59 8.14
N GLU A 143 -16.17 17.68 7.14
CA GLU A 143 -16.05 18.73 6.12
C GLU A 143 -16.05 20.13 6.75
N ASN A 144 -15.19 20.99 6.21
CA ASN A 144 -14.78 22.29 6.73
C ASN A 144 -14.18 22.29 8.14
N GLY A 145 -14.01 21.12 8.77
CA GLY A 145 -13.35 20.95 10.05
C GLY A 145 -11.83 20.88 9.93
N SER A 146 -11.22 20.42 11.03
CA SER A 146 -9.79 20.17 11.12
C SER A 146 -9.49 18.84 11.80
N VAL A 147 -8.30 18.32 11.53
CA VAL A 147 -7.70 17.17 12.22
C VAL A 147 -6.28 17.53 12.63
N THR A 148 -5.83 16.94 13.74
CA THR A 148 -4.46 17.09 14.22
C THR A 148 -3.85 15.72 14.41
N ILE A 149 -2.71 15.50 13.77
CA ILE A 149 -1.96 14.24 13.81
C ILE A 149 -0.62 14.54 14.48
N THR A 150 -0.26 13.76 15.49
CA THR A 150 1.04 13.88 16.15
C THR A 150 1.87 12.64 15.84
N CYS A 151 2.98 12.85 15.13
CA CYS A 151 3.96 11.83 14.84
C CYS A 151 5.12 11.97 15.82
N TYR A 152 5.24 11.00 16.72
CA TYR A 152 6.32 10.93 17.69
C TYR A 152 7.55 10.30 17.06
N HIS A 153 8.72 10.85 17.35
CA HIS A 153 9.97 10.33 16.83
C HIS A 153 11.04 10.28 17.92
N GLN A 154 12.01 9.39 17.72
CA GLN A 154 13.20 9.31 18.55
C GLN A 154 14.38 10.01 17.87
N GLY A 155 15.19 10.68 18.68
CA GLY A 155 16.38 11.41 18.22
C GLY A 155 16.05 12.66 17.41
N VAL A 156 17.12 13.33 16.98
CA VAL A 156 17.03 14.45 16.03
C VAL A 156 16.77 13.86 14.65
N GLN A 157 15.70 14.30 14.01
CA GLN A 157 15.28 13.80 12.71
C GLN A 157 15.30 14.92 11.69
N TYR A 158 15.89 14.65 10.52
CA TYR A 158 15.96 15.57 9.40
C TYR A 158 14.94 15.21 8.32
N GLY A 159 14.64 16.17 7.45
CA GLY A 159 13.82 15.92 6.27
C GLY A 159 12.39 15.49 6.58
N VAL A 160 11.79 16.07 7.61
CA VAL A 160 10.42 15.77 8.03
C VAL A 160 9.42 16.16 6.93
N LYS A 161 8.47 15.28 6.60
CA LYS A 161 7.47 15.52 5.55
C LYS A 161 6.10 15.04 5.98
N TRP A 162 5.07 15.68 5.45
CA TRP A 162 3.69 15.18 5.45
C TRP A 162 3.22 14.99 4.02
N CYS A 163 2.88 13.77 3.63
CA CYS A 163 2.59 13.42 2.24
C CYS A 163 1.27 12.68 2.11
N LYS A 164 0.56 12.94 1.01
CA LYS A 164 -0.55 12.09 0.57
C LYS A 164 -0.01 10.94 -0.27
N PHE A 165 -0.52 9.72 -0.07
CA PHE A 165 -0.17 8.60 -0.95
C PHE A 165 -0.51 8.93 -2.41
N GLY A 166 0.43 8.67 -3.33
CA GLY A 166 0.27 8.98 -4.75
C GLY A 166 0.19 10.47 -5.10
N GLY A 167 0.42 11.37 -4.12
CA GLY A 167 0.22 12.80 -4.26
C GLY A 167 1.40 13.64 -3.78
N GLN A 168 1.11 14.90 -3.46
CA GLN A 168 2.10 15.88 -3.05
C GLN A 168 2.53 15.71 -1.58
N CYS A 169 3.70 16.26 -1.28
CA CYS A 169 4.30 16.33 0.05
C CYS A 169 4.45 17.78 0.49
N ILE A 170 4.14 18.05 1.75
CA ILE A 170 4.49 19.28 2.45
C ILE A 170 5.79 19.03 3.22
N THR A 171 6.83 19.78 2.87
CA THR A 171 8.16 19.69 3.48
C THR A 171 8.55 20.96 4.27
N GLY A 172 7.77 22.04 4.14
CA GLY A 172 7.93 23.28 4.90
C GLY A 172 6.98 23.36 6.09
N ALA A 173 6.99 24.49 6.79
CA ALA A 173 6.13 24.72 7.97
C ALA A 173 4.63 24.77 7.64
N SER A 174 4.26 25.02 6.38
CA SER A 174 2.86 25.03 5.94
C SER A 174 2.74 24.80 4.44
N GLY A 175 1.52 24.53 3.98
CA GLY A 175 1.19 24.39 2.57
C GLY A 175 -0.27 23.99 2.37
N THR A 176 -0.58 23.46 1.19
CA THR A 176 -1.92 22.99 0.85
C THR A 176 -1.87 21.60 0.19
N LEU A 177 -2.80 20.73 0.57
CA LEU A 177 -2.98 19.41 -0.03
C LEU A 177 -4.44 19.26 -0.44
N ASP A 178 -4.67 19.11 -1.75
CA ASP A 178 -6.02 19.03 -2.34
C ASP A 178 -6.96 20.16 -1.90
N GLY A 179 -6.43 21.34 -1.61
CA GLY A 179 -7.19 22.51 -1.15
C GLY A 179 -7.53 22.55 0.35
N ALA A 180 -7.06 21.57 1.14
CA ALA A 180 -6.99 21.70 2.60
C ALA A 180 -5.69 22.44 2.98
N SER A 181 -5.76 23.26 4.04
CA SER A 181 -4.57 23.90 4.62
C SER A 181 -3.84 22.92 5.52
N VAL A 182 -2.50 22.87 5.40
CA VAL A 182 -1.62 22.08 6.25
C VAL A 182 -0.68 23.02 6.99
N GLU A 183 -0.53 22.81 8.30
CA GLU A 183 0.50 23.43 9.14
C GLU A 183 1.28 22.31 9.84
N ILE A 184 2.60 22.44 9.83
CA ILE A 184 3.54 21.49 10.44
C ILE A 184 4.29 22.22 11.55
N ARG A 185 4.16 21.72 12.77
CA ARG A 185 4.91 22.20 13.93
C ARG A 185 5.90 21.16 14.39
N HIS A 186 7.15 21.58 14.55
CA HIS A 186 8.23 20.72 15.03
C HIS A 186 8.40 20.89 16.54
N GLY A 187 8.42 19.76 17.25
CA GLY A 187 8.85 19.65 18.63
C GLY A 187 10.13 18.82 18.74
N LEU A 188 10.66 18.72 19.95
CA LEU A 188 11.90 17.96 20.21
C LEU A 188 11.75 16.45 20.00
N ARG A 189 10.55 15.90 20.22
CA ARG A 189 10.25 14.46 20.15
C ARG A 189 9.01 14.14 19.33
N ASN A 190 8.46 15.13 18.65
CA ASN A 190 7.28 14.96 17.82
C ASN A 190 7.18 16.03 16.73
N MET A 191 6.39 15.71 15.72
CA MET A 191 5.91 16.62 14.70
C MET A 191 4.39 16.60 14.77
N THR A 192 3.78 17.78 14.83
CA THR A 192 2.33 17.93 14.79
C THR A 192 1.89 18.46 13.43
N VAL A 193 1.01 17.75 12.76
CA VAL A 193 0.38 18.15 11.51
C VAL A 193 -1.05 18.56 11.78
N SER A 194 -1.39 19.82 11.49
CA SER A 194 -2.75 20.33 11.53
C SER A 194 -3.27 20.48 10.10
N MET A 195 -4.33 19.75 9.77
CA MET A 195 -5.03 19.87 8.49
C MET A 195 -6.39 20.50 8.71
N SER A 196 -6.70 21.59 8.00
CA SER A 196 -7.94 22.37 8.17
C SER A 196 -8.63 22.66 6.84
N ARG A 197 -9.91 23.06 6.92
CA ARG A 197 -10.80 23.26 5.75
C ARG A 197 -10.91 21.98 4.93
N LEU A 198 -11.10 20.86 5.65
CA LEU A 198 -11.21 19.54 5.06
C LEU A 198 -12.38 19.44 4.09
N LYS A 199 -12.20 18.70 3.01
CA LYS A 199 -13.20 18.36 2.00
C LYS A 199 -13.32 16.85 1.94
N LYS A 200 -14.43 16.30 1.43
CA LYS A 200 -14.59 14.85 1.30
C LYS A 200 -13.41 14.16 0.60
N LYS A 201 -12.86 14.78 -0.45
CA LYS A 201 -11.68 14.29 -1.21
C LYS A 201 -10.36 14.28 -0.43
N ASN A 202 -10.30 14.88 0.76
CA ASN A 202 -9.16 14.73 1.68
C ASN A 202 -9.19 13.39 2.43
N THR A 203 -10.23 12.56 2.23
CA THR A 203 -10.21 11.17 2.70
C THR A 203 -9.11 10.39 1.97
N GLY A 204 -8.41 9.52 2.70
CA GLY A 204 -7.42 8.61 2.14
C GLY A 204 -6.18 8.47 3.01
N TRP A 205 -5.17 7.81 2.45
CA TRP A 205 -3.92 7.54 3.13
C TRP A 205 -2.92 8.68 2.99
N TYR A 206 -2.29 9.01 4.11
CA TYR A 206 -1.20 9.95 4.26
C TYR A 206 -0.06 9.30 5.04
N TRP A 207 1.08 9.96 5.11
CA TRP A 207 2.18 9.54 5.98
C TRP A 207 2.99 10.73 6.44
N CYS A 208 3.42 10.67 7.69
CA CYS A 208 4.55 11.47 8.15
C CYS A 208 5.84 10.68 7.95
N SER A 209 6.94 11.38 7.72
CA SER A 209 8.25 10.75 7.62
C SER A 209 9.34 11.51 8.32
N THR A 210 10.38 10.77 8.65
CA THR A 210 11.68 11.26 9.10
C THR A 210 12.75 10.47 8.37
N GLU A 211 13.54 11.12 7.51
CA GLU A 211 14.49 10.45 6.60
C GLU A 211 13.86 9.31 5.78
N ASP A 212 14.18 8.06 6.09
CA ASP A 212 13.64 6.85 5.44
C ASP A 212 12.44 6.22 6.19
N LEU A 213 12.21 6.60 7.44
CA LEU A 213 11.07 6.12 8.24
C LEU A 213 9.79 6.80 7.84
N GLN A 214 8.72 6.03 7.67
CA GLN A 214 7.41 6.51 7.26
C GLN A 214 6.32 5.85 8.11
N MET A 215 5.40 6.66 8.64
CA MET A 215 4.27 6.19 9.43
C MET A 215 2.95 6.54 8.72
N PRO A 216 2.23 5.54 8.16
CA PRO A 216 0.95 5.75 7.49
C PRO A 216 -0.17 6.15 8.45
N VAL A 217 -1.03 7.06 8.00
CA VAL A 217 -2.25 7.48 8.68
C VAL A 217 -3.38 7.63 7.66
N HIS A 218 -4.50 6.98 7.91
CA HIS A 218 -5.73 7.15 7.14
C HIS A 218 -6.59 8.25 7.75
N ILE A 219 -6.93 9.25 6.93
CA ILE A 219 -7.89 10.29 7.30
C ILE A 219 -9.23 9.95 6.67
N THR A 220 -10.29 9.92 7.47
CA THR A 220 -11.67 9.80 7.00
C THR A 220 -12.42 11.09 7.24
N VAL A 221 -12.90 11.73 6.17
CA VAL A 221 -13.71 12.96 6.27
C VAL A 221 -15.18 12.62 6.06
N SER A 222 -16.02 12.89 7.05
CA SER A 222 -17.48 12.75 6.95
C SER A 222 -18.16 14.10 6.70
N GLN A 223 -19.31 14.08 6.03
CA GLN A 223 -20.17 15.26 6.00
C GLN A 223 -20.71 15.52 7.41
N LYS A 224 -20.82 16.79 7.80
CA LYS A 224 -21.59 17.12 9.01
C LYS A 224 -23.06 16.82 8.70
N LYS A 225 -23.64 15.82 9.36
CA LYS A 225 -25.10 15.65 9.34
C LYS A 225 -25.71 16.92 9.93
N SER A 226 -26.42 17.69 9.11
CA SER A 226 -27.41 18.63 9.62
C SER A 226 -28.45 17.81 10.39
N ARG A 227 -28.72 18.17 11.66
CA ARG A 227 -29.87 17.64 12.39
C ARG A 227 -31.12 18.10 11.64
N SER A 228 -31.72 17.22 10.84
CA SER A 228 -33.16 17.24 10.56
C SER A 228 -33.75 15.91 10.99
N ALA A 229 -34.98 15.99 11.48
CA ALA A 229 -35.61 15.06 12.40
C ALA A 229 -35.72 13.60 11.93
N GLU A 230 -35.74 12.77 12.97
CA GLU A 230 -36.07 11.36 13.06
C GLU A 230 -37.43 11.03 12.40
N GLY A 231 -37.46 9.91 11.67
CA GLY A 231 -38.66 9.32 11.09
C GLY A 231 -38.44 7.84 10.85
N GLN A 232 -39.00 7.02 11.74
CA GLN A 232 -38.98 5.55 11.77
C GLN A 232 -39.41 4.86 10.48
N GLN A 233 -38.80 3.71 10.18
CA GLN A 233 -39.53 2.52 9.70
C GLN A 233 -38.76 1.20 9.96
N SER A 234 -39.52 0.22 10.44
CA SER A 234 -39.13 -1.13 10.90
C SER A 234 -38.74 -2.09 9.75
N PRO A 235 -38.07 -3.23 10.04
CA PRO A 235 -37.57 -4.16 9.03
C PRO A 235 -38.63 -5.14 8.53
N VAL A 236 -38.61 -5.43 7.22
CA VAL A 236 -39.30 -6.55 6.60
C VAL A 236 -38.27 -7.61 6.20
N THR A 237 -38.50 -8.83 6.67
CA THR A 237 -37.74 -10.06 6.37
C THR A 237 -38.15 -10.61 5.00
N THR A 238 -37.18 -10.96 4.16
CA THR A 238 -37.36 -12.02 3.15
C THR A 238 -36.07 -12.81 2.97
N ALA A 239 -36.17 -14.14 3.12
CA ALA A 239 -35.12 -15.10 2.80
C ALA A 239 -35.38 -15.72 1.43
N THR A 240 -34.31 -15.98 0.67
CA THR A 240 -34.12 -17.03 -0.35
C THR A 240 -32.72 -16.76 -0.92
N GLY A 241 -31.73 -17.65 -0.88
CA GLY A 241 -31.73 -19.06 -1.26
C GLY A 241 -31.02 -19.15 -2.61
N GLN A 242 -29.70 -19.38 -2.65
CA GLN A 242 -29.02 -19.74 -3.89
C GLN A 242 -27.80 -20.64 -3.65
N SER A 243 -27.77 -21.68 -4.47
CA SER A 243 -26.96 -22.89 -4.45
C SER A 243 -25.51 -22.69 -4.83
N SER A 244 -24.63 -23.42 -4.13
CA SER A 244 -23.22 -23.65 -4.48
C SER A 244 -23.09 -24.64 -5.65
N PRO A 245 -22.25 -24.37 -6.67
CA PRO A 245 -21.73 -25.41 -7.54
C PRO A 245 -20.46 -26.01 -6.93
N ARG A 246 -20.56 -27.28 -6.56
CA ARG A 246 -19.45 -28.15 -6.17
C ARG A 246 -18.66 -28.50 -7.43
N LYS A 247 -17.41 -28.05 -7.57
CA LYS A 247 -16.46 -28.58 -8.57
C LYS A 247 -15.39 -29.43 -7.90
N ARG A 248 -15.17 -30.61 -8.48
CA ARG A 248 -14.24 -31.65 -8.01
C ARG A 248 -12.80 -31.20 -8.25
N HIS A 249 -11.97 -31.34 -7.23
CA HIS A 249 -10.54 -31.06 -7.28
C HIS A 249 -9.75 -32.29 -7.72
N ILE A 250 -8.82 -32.09 -8.65
CA ILE A 250 -7.68 -32.99 -8.89
C ILE A 250 -6.51 -32.40 -8.08
N VAL A 251 -5.89 -33.26 -7.28
CA VAL A 251 -4.93 -32.94 -6.23
C VAL A 251 -3.51 -32.83 -6.79
N ALA A 252 -2.76 -31.80 -6.40
CA ALA A 252 -1.29 -31.81 -6.42
C ALA A 252 -0.74 -30.82 -5.37
N ARG A 253 0.17 -31.32 -4.52
CA ARG A 253 0.51 -30.83 -3.18
C ARG A 253 1.94 -30.28 -3.13
N TRP A 254 2.19 -28.96 -3.01
CA TRP A 254 3.51 -28.44 -2.61
C TRP A 254 3.46 -27.05 -1.94
N CYS A 255 3.45 -27.02 -0.59
CA CYS A 255 4.16 -26.01 0.21
C CYS A 255 5.21 -26.78 1.02
N GLN A 256 6.51 -26.63 0.71
CA GLN A 256 7.57 -27.23 1.53
C GLN A 256 8.44 -26.15 2.15
N ASN A 257 7.98 -25.65 3.29
CA ASN A 257 8.87 -25.40 4.42
C ASN A 257 8.11 -25.73 5.71
N LYS A 258 8.44 -26.89 6.33
CA LYS A 258 7.64 -27.51 7.40
C LYS A 258 7.55 -26.68 8.71
N SER A 259 8.38 -25.66 8.89
CA SER A 259 8.35 -24.78 10.07
C SER A 259 7.37 -23.60 9.97
N LEU A 260 6.88 -23.25 8.77
CA LEU A 260 5.99 -22.09 8.55
C LEU A 260 4.49 -22.44 8.52
N LEU A 261 4.14 -23.72 8.43
CA LEU A 261 2.76 -24.19 8.32
C LEU A 261 1.90 -23.94 9.57
N SER A 262 2.50 -23.73 10.75
CA SER A 262 1.76 -23.43 11.98
C SER A 262 1.08 -22.06 11.97
N SER A 263 1.50 -21.15 11.09
CA SER A 263 1.06 -19.76 11.07
C SER A 263 -0.11 -19.49 10.11
N TYR A 264 -0.56 -20.52 9.39
CA TYR A 264 -1.67 -20.43 8.42
C TYR A 264 -2.89 -21.19 8.94
N ASP A 265 -4.08 -20.66 8.66
CA ASP A 265 -5.33 -21.34 8.98
C ASP A 265 -5.82 -22.21 7.81
N ASN A 266 -5.60 -21.77 6.57
CA ASN A 266 -5.87 -22.54 5.35
C ASN A 266 -5.19 -21.89 4.12
N CYS A 267 -4.68 -22.71 3.20
CA CYS A 267 -4.15 -22.27 1.90
C CYS A 267 -4.64 -23.24 0.80
N GLU A 268 -5.20 -22.72 -0.28
CA GLU A 268 -5.52 -23.55 -1.45
C GLU A 268 -4.25 -24.22 -2.00
N GLU A 269 -4.29 -25.53 -2.29
CA GLU A 269 -3.10 -26.30 -2.73
C GLU A 269 -2.52 -25.80 -4.08
N ASN A 270 -3.29 -25.02 -4.86
CA ASN A 270 -2.89 -24.46 -6.16
C ASN A 270 -2.24 -23.06 -6.06
N VAL A 271 -1.54 -22.74 -4.98
CA VAL A 271 -0.64 -21.57 -4.96
C VAL A 271 0.53 -21.87 -5.90
N ILE A 272 0.28 -21.65 -7.18
CA ILE A 272 1.20 -21.94 -8.27
C ILE A 272 2.46 -21.09 -8.10
N ILE A 273 3.54 -21.66 -8.62
CA ILE A 273 4.89 -21.15 -8.83
C ILE A 273 4.87 -19.82 -9.60
N TYR A 274 4.31 -18.73 -9.07
CA TYR A 274 4.20 -17.46 -9.82
C TYR A 274 5.55 -16.71 -9.87
N LYS A 275 6.48 -16.99 -8.96
CA LYS A 275 7.81 -16.34 -8.94
C LYS A 275 8.85 -16.97 -9.86
N LEU A 276 8.82 -18.30 -10.06
CA LEU A 276 9.81 -18.99 -10.91
C LEU A 276 9.33 -19.19 -12.36
N CYS A 277 8.02 -19.17 -12.63
CA CYS A 277 7.49 -19.38 -14.00
C CYS A 277 7.85 -18.22 -14.97
N GLY A 278 8.09 -17.01 -14.45
CA GLY A 278 8.58 -15.88 -15.25
C GLY A 278 10.00 -16.09 -15.81
N LEU A 279 10.83 -16.91 -15.16
CA LEU A 279 12.17 -17.25 -15.67
C LEU A 279 12.10 -18.33 -16.75
N LEU A 280 11.25 -19.36 -16.59
CA LEU A 280 11.16 -20.45 -17.56
C LEU A 280 10.61 -19.97 -18.92
N LEU A 281 9.69 -19.01 -18.94
CA LEU A 281 9.17 -18.43 -20.18
C LEU A 281 10.18 -17.55 -20.92
N CYS A 282 11.11 -16.88 -20.22
CA CYS A 282 12.21 -16.14 -20.86
C CYS A 282 13.27 -17.05 -21.48
N PHE A 283 13.50 -18.25 -20.91
CA PHE A 283 14.45 -19.22 -21.49
C PHE A 283 13.85 -20.04 -22.65
N LEU A 284 12.52 -20.22 -22.68
CA LEU A 284 11.84 -20.99 -23.74
C LEU A 284 11.45 -20.14 -24.95
N PHE A 285 11.23 -18.84 -24.76
CA PHE A 285 11.03 -17.88 -25.86
C PHE A 285 12.21 -16.92 -25.88
N GLY A 286 13.27 -17.30 -26.58
CA GLY A 286 14.37 -16.39 -26.91
C GLY A 286 13.82 -15.17 -27.65
N TYR A 287 13.64 -14.08 -26.91
CA TYR A 287 13.43 -12.76 -27.49
C TYR A 287 14.77 -12.02 -27.39
N ASP A 288 15.50 -12.01 -28.50
CA ASP A 288 16.52 -11.01 -28.75
C ASP A 288 15.84 -9.63 -28.73
N PHE A 289 16.34 -8.74 -27.89
CA PHE A 289 16.00 -7.31 -27.91
C PHE A 289 17.21 -6.58 -28.51
N ASP A 290 17.07 -6.12 -29.76
CA ASP A 290 17.64 -4.85 -30.22
C ASP A 290 16.76 -3.68 -29.72
#